data_AF-A0A4Q3VS67-F1
#
_entry.id   AF-A0A4Q3VS67-F1
#
_cell.length_a   1.000
_cell.length_b   1.000
_cell.length_c   1.000
_cell.angle_alpha   90.00
_cell.angle_beta   90.00
_cell.angle_gamma   90.00
#
_symmetry.space_group_name_H-M   'P 1'
#
loop_
_entity.id
_entity.type
_entity.pdbx_description
1 polymer ?
#
loop_
_entity_poly.entity_id
_entity_poly.type
_entity_poly.pdbx_seq_one_letter_code
_entity_poly.pdbx_strand_id
1 'polypeptide(L)'
;MATSRPIVTSIRYQTLEETLDVKPKGEELCIGIPREKSFSENRIALTPDAVGVLVANGHSVTLESNAGVGANYSDKDYSEAGAKIVFDAEKVFDCDVIVKSGPISDDECKLFKPQQYVISPIHLAVMKKEILEKMMDKRITALSFENLKDDSGHNPIVRSMSEIAGSAVMLIASQH
;
A
#
# COMPACT_ATOMS: atom_id res chain seq x y z
N MET A 1 -31.02 -47.57 -7.29
CA MET A 1 -31.11 -48.75 -6.39
C MET A 1 -30.97 -48.26 -4.97
N ALA A 2 -31.97 -48.50 -4.14
CA ALA A 2 -32.05 -47.98 -2.78
C ALA A 2 -31.04 -48.67 -1.86
N THR A 3 -30.10 -47.90 -1.31
CA THR A 3 -29.18 -48.35 -0.27
C THR A 3 -29.84 -48.16 1.09
N SER A 4 -30.14 -49.27 1.75
CA SER A 4 -30.71 -49.32 3.09
C SER A 4 -29.80 -48.63 4.11
N ARG A 5 -30.33 -47.67 4.88
CA ARG A 5 -29.61 -47.06 6.00
C ARG A 5 -29.30 -48.14 7.05
N PRO A 6 -28.04 -48.28 7.53
CA PRO A 6 -27.73 -49.24 8.58
C PRO A 6 -28.39 -48.80 9.89
N ILE A 7 -29.07 -49.73 10.55
CA ILE A 7 -29.63 -49.54 11.88
C ILE A 7 -28.45 -49.58 12.87
N VAL A 8 -28.07 -48.42 13.38
CA VAL A 8 -27.01 -48.28 14.39
C VAL A 8 -27.59 -48.68 15.75
N THR A 9 -27.27 -49.89 16.21
CA THR A 9 -27.76 -50.48 17.48
C THR A 9 -26.91 -50.13 18.70
N SER A 10 -25.81 -49.40 18.53
CA SER A 10 -24.99 -48.92 19.64
C SER A 10 -24.31 -47.59 19.28
N ILE A 11 -24.52 -46.57 20.09
CA ILE A 11 -23.77 -45.32 20.01
C ILE A 11 -22.36 -45.61 20.55
N ARG A 12 -21.38 -45.80 19.66
CA ARG A 12 -19.97 -45.80 20.04
C ARG A 12 -19.42 -44.40 19.80
N TYR A 13 -19.01 -43.73 20.88
CA TYR A 13 -18.25 -42.49 20.78
C TYR A 13 -16.86 -42.84 20.24
N GLN A 14 -16.59 -42.42 19.01
CA GLN A 14 -15.27 -42.50 18.41
C GLN A 14 -14.71 -41.08 18.45
N THR A 15 -13.63 -40.87 19.20
CA THR A 15 -12.95 -39.57 19.24
C THR A 15 -12.41 -39.30 17.84
N LEU A 16 -12.88 -38.23 17.20
CA LEU A 16 -12.26 -37.73 15.98
C LEU A 16 -10.86 -37.21 16.31
N GLU A 17 -9.94 -37.44 15.39
CA GLU A 17 -8.59 -36.90 15.47
C GLU A 17 -8.66 -35.37 15.37
N GLU A 18 -7.91 -34.68 16.23
CA GLU A 18 -7.83 -33.23 16.23
C GLU A 18 -7.18 -32.77 14.91
N THR A 19 -7.95 -32.07 14.07
CA THR A 19 -7.40 -31.51 12.83
C THR A 19 -6.46 -30.37 13.19
N LEU A 20 -5.22 -30.42 12.69
CA LEU A 20 -4.24 -29.34 12.83
C LEU A 20 -4.89 -28.02 12.37
N ASP A 21 -4.88 -27.00 13.22
CA ASP A 21 -5.44 -25.68 12.90
C ASP A 21 -4.56 -25.01 11.84
N VAL A 22 -4.93 -25.21 10.56
CA VAL A 22 -4.27 -24.54 9.45
C VAL A 22 -4.76 -23.11 9.48
N LYS A 23 -3.94 -22.20 10.01
CA LYS A 23 -4.20 -20.76 9.87
C LYS A 23 -4.55 -20.48 8.42
N PRO A 24 -5.69 -19.79 8.13
CA PRO A 24 -6.01 -19.41 6.76
C PRO A 24 -4.79 -18.72 6.20
N LYS A 25 -4.31 -19.19 5.03
CA LYS A 25 -3.20 -18.58 4.33
C LYS A 25 -3.63 -17.14 4.04
N GLY A 26 -3.11 -16.19 4.82
CA GLY A 26 -3.39 -14.78 4.60
C GLY A 26 -3.11 -14.47 3.13
N GLU A 27 -4.00 -13.71 2.49
CA GLU A 27 -3.78 -13.31 1.11
C GLU A 27 -2.47 -12.52 1.05
N GLU A 28 -1.52 -13.03 0.26
CA GLU A 28 -0.27 -12.34 -0.01
C GLU A 28 -0.60 -11.13 -0.88
N LEU A 29 -0.28 -9.93 -0.38
CA LEU A 29 -0.49 -8.69 -1.11
C LEU A 29 0.83 -8.31 -1.78
N CYS A 30 0.78 -7.94 -3.06
CA CYS A 30 1.89 -7.25 -3.72
C CYS A 30 1.72 -5.75 -3.52
N ILE A 31 2.71 -5.13 -2.89
CA ILE A 31 2.74 -3.69 -2.59
C ILE A 31 3.85 -3.05 -3.42
N GLY A 32 3.48 -2.17 -4.34
CA GLY A 32 4.39 -1.41 -5.19
C GLY A 32 4.64 -0.01 -4.64
N ILE A 33 5.91 0.37 -4.52
CA ILE A 33 6.34 1.71 -4.11
C ILE A 33 7.15 2.35 -5.26
N PRO A 34 6.51 3.17 -6.12
CA PRO A 34 7.19 3.82 -7.23
C PRO A 34 8.04 4.98 -6.74
N ARG A 35 9.04 5.38 -7.54
CA ARG A 35 9.82 6.58 -7.29
C ARG A 35 8.99 7.83 -7.57
N GLU A 36 9.12 8.82 -6.68
CA GLU A 36 8.48 10.10 -6.89
C GLU A 36 9.16 10.89 -8.01
N LYS A 37 8.35 11.38 -8.96
CA LYS A 37 8.80 12.21 -10.09
C LYS A 37 8.54 13.71 -9.87
N SER A 38 7.86 14.06 -8.79
CA SER A 38 7.54 15.45 -8.47
C SER A 38 8.79 16.20 -8.02
N PHE A 39 9.09 17.32 -8.66
CA PHE A 39 10.36 18.07 -8.54
C PHE A 39 10.73 18.49 -7.10
N SER A 40 9.75 18.60 -6.20
CA SER A 40 9.95 19.01 -4.81
C SER A 40 9.55 17.94 -3.79
N GLU A 41 9.34 16.69 -4.23
CA GLU A 41 8.93 15.60 -3.34
C GLU A 41 10.12 14.71 -3.00
N ASN A 42 10.63 14.88 -1.78
CA ASN A 42 11.73 14.09 -1.24
C ASN A 42 11.26 12.97 -0.31
N ARG A 43 9.96 12.91 0.01
CA ARG A 43 9.42 11.89 0.91
C ARG A 43 9.24 10.57 0.15
N ILE A 44 9.14 9.50 0.94
CA ILE A 44 8.81 8.15 0.47
C ILE A 44 7.62 7.65 1.28
N ALA A 45 6.77 6.84 0.65
CA ALA A 45 5.50 6.44 1.26
C ALA A 45 5.67 5.47 2.45
N LEU A 46 6.67 4.59 2.38
CA LEU A 46 6.97 3.61 3.43
C LEU A 46 8.47 3.64 3.73
N THR A 47 8.83 3.64 5.01
CA THR A 47 10.21 3.52 5.46
C THR A 47 10.69 2.06 5.39
N PRO A 48 12.01 1.79 5.37
CA PRO A 48 12.52 0.42 5.40
C PRO A 48 12.00 -0.40 6.59
N ASP A 49 11.79 0.23 7.75
CA ASP A 49 11.21 -0.43 8.93
C ASP A 49 9.75 -0.87 8.69
N ALA A 50 8.92 0.01 8.12
CA ALA A 50 7.55 -0.33 7.75
C ALA A 50 7.49 -1.43 6.68
N VAL A 51 8.42 -1.42 5.73
CA VAL A 51 8.59 -2.50 4.75
C VAL A 51 8.92 -3.82 5.43
N GLY A 52 9.85 -3.81 6.38
CA GLY A 52 10.21 -5.00 7.16
C GLY A 52 9.02 -5.59 7.91
N VAL A 53 8.15 -4.75 8.47
CA VAL A 53 6.90 -5.21 9.11
C VAL A 53 5.97 -5.86 8.09
N LEU A 54 5.77 -5.27 6.91
CA LEU A 54 4.91 -5.84 5.87
C LEU A 54 5.42 -7.20 5.38
N VAL A 55 6.73 -7.30 5.15
CA VAL A 55 7.40 -8.54 4.74
C VAL A 55 7.32 -9.60 5.84
N ALA A 56 7.51 -9.22 7.10
CA ALA A 56 7.38 -10.13 8.25
C ALA A 56 5.94 -10.68 8.41
N ASN A 57 4.93 -9.93 7.98
CA ASN A 57 3.54 -10.37 7.93
C ASN A 57 3.19 -11.20 6.67
N GLY A 58 4.17 -11.46 5.79
CA GLY A 58 4.01 -12.32 4.62
C GLY A 58 3.56 -11.61 3.34
N HIS A 59 3.61 -10.27 3.29
CA HIS A 59 3.34 -9.50 2.08
C HIS A 59 4.62 -9.29 1.27
N SER A 60 4.48 -9.11 -0.05
CA SER A 60 5.61 -8.82 -0.93
C SER A 60 5.65 -7.32 -1.23
N VAL A 61 6.81 -6.70 -1.01
CA VAL A 61 7.03 -5.28 -1.30
C VAL A 61 8.00 -5.15 -2.46
N THR A 62 7.61 -4.39 -3.48
CA THR A 62 8.42 -4.08 -4.66
C THR A 62 8.66 -2.59 -4.72
N LEU A 63 9.92 -2.17 -4.81
CA LEU A 63 10.33 -0.77 -4.77
C LEU A 63 11.13 -0.41 -6.03
N GLU A 64 10.84 0.76 -6.60
CA GLU A 64 11.65 1.33 -7.69
C GLU A 64 13.03 1.75 -7.16
N SER A 65 14.10 1.40 -7.89
CA SER A 65 15.45 1.80 -7.53
C SER A 65 15.58 3.32 -7.41
N ASN A 66 16.28 3.77 -6.37
CA ASN A 66 16.47 5.17 -5.98
C ASN A 66 15.19 5.90 -5.53
N ALA A 67 14.08 5.20 -5.25
CA ALA A 67 12.87 5.85 -4.72
C ALA A 67 13.11 6.48 -3.33
N GLY A 68 13.94 5.86 -2.50
CA GLY A 68 14.20 6.30 -1.13
C GLY A 68 15.28 7.38 -0.97
N VAL A 69 16.04 7.70 -2.02
CA VAL A 69 17.24 8.55 -1.93
C VAL A 69 16.90 9.95 -1.42
N GLY A 70 15.76 10.52 -1.82
CA GLY A 70 15.31 11.82 -1.33
C GLY A 70 15.03 11.85 0.18
N ALA A 71 14.67 10.71 0.76
CA ALA A 71 14.39 10.54 2.18
C ALA A 71 15.59 10.00 2.97
N ASN A 72 16.80 10.02 2.37
CA ASN A 72 18.04 9.46 2.92
C ASN A 72 17.99 7.94 3.20
N TYR A 73 17.22 7.19 2.42
CA TYR A 73 17.23 5.73 2.44
C TYR A 73 17.84 5.18 1.15
N SER A 74 18.79 4.26 1.29
CA SER A 74 19.42 3.59 0.16
C SER A 74 18.63 2.36 -0.28
N ASP A 75 18.81 1.94 -1.53
CA ASP A 75 18.23 0.69 -2.04
C ASP A 75 18.68 -0.53 -1.22
N LYS A 76 19.85 -0.46 -0.58
CA LYS A 76 20.37 -1.50 0.31
C LYS A 76 19.52 -1.63 1.57
N ASP A 77 19.08 -0.53 2.16
CA ASP A 77 18.24 -0.53 3.36
C ASP A 77 16.90 -1.22 3.10
N TYR A 78 16.30 -0.98 1.93
CA TYR A 78 15.06 -1.65 1.51
C TYR A 78 15.27 -3.13 1.19
N SER A 79 16.38 -3.47 0.52
CA SER A 79 16.73 -4.87 0.23
C SER A 79 16.96 -5.68 1.51
N GLU A 80 17.64 -5.09 2.51
CA GLU A 80 17.84 -5.71 3.83
C GLU A 80 16.53 -5.86 4.61
N ALA A 81 15.58 -4.94 4.43
CA ALA A 81 14.22 -5.05 4.95
C ALA A 81 13.34 -6.10 4.21
N GLY A 82 13.84 -6.69 3.11
CA GLY A 82 13.16 -7.74 2.36
C GLY A 82 12.32 -7.24 1.17
N ALA A 83 12.44 -5.97 0.76
CA ALA A 83 11.83 -5.51 -0.48
C ALA A 83 12.58 -5.97 -1.72
N LYS A 84 11.84 -6.19 -2.80
CA LYS A 84 12.37 -6.46 -4.13
C LYS A 84 12.64 -5.14 -4.84
N ILE A 85 13.91 -4.83 -5.09
CA ILE A 85 14.29 -3.63 -5.83
C ILE A 85 14.20 -3.91 -7.34
N VAL A 86 13.48 -3.05 -8.06
CA VAL A 86 13.32 -3.13 -9.53
C VAL A 86 13.74 -1.82 -10.19
N PHE A 87 14.31 -1.92 -11.39
CA PHE A 87 14.73 -0.75 -12.18
C PHE A 87 13.63 -0.24 -13.11
N ASP A 88 12.67 -1.09 -13.44
CA ASP A 88 11.56 -0.75 -14.34
C ASP A 88 10.35 -0.30 -13.52
N ALA A 89 9.89 0.93 -13.75
CA ALA A 89 8.67 1.44 -13.11
C ALA A 89 7.46 0.53 -13.41
N GLU A 90 7.35 -0.01 -14.64
CA GLU A 90 6.28 -0.92 -15.04
C GLU A 90 6.12 -2.14 -14.11
N LYS A 91 7.23 -2.68 -13.59
CA LYS A 91 7.20 -3.81 -12.66
C LYS A 91 6.66 -3.42 -11.28
N VAL A 92 6.83 -2.17 -10.87
CA VAL A 92 6.28 -1.66 -9.61
C VAL A 92 4.76 -1.50 -9.73
N PHE A 93 4.31 -0.96 -10.86
CA PHE A 93 2.88 -0.81 -11.16
C PHE A 93 2.20 -2.15 -11.51
N ASP A 94 2.92 -3.27 -11.51
CA ASP A 94 2.37 -4.62 -11.67
C ASP A 94 1.69 -5.13 -10.38
N CYS A 95 2.04 -4.58 -9.23
CA CYS A 95 1.48 -4.97 -7.93
C CYS A 95 -0.01 -4.62 -7.77
N ASP A 96 -0.71 -5.36 -6.91
CA ASP A 96 -2.14 -5.13 -6.63
C ASP A 96 -2.41 -3.81 -5.92
N VAL A 97 -1.49 -3.43 -5.02
CA VAL A 97 -1.58 -2.21 -4.21
C VAL A 97 -0.40 -1.31 -4.53
N ILE A 98 -0.67 -0.07 -4.92
CA ILE A 98 0.36 0.95 -5.16
C ILE A 98 0.28 2.01 -4.06
N VAL A 99 1.39 2.26 -3.38
CA VAL A 99 1.46 3.22 -2.27
C VAL A 99 2.42 4.35 -2.64
N LYS A 100 1.92 5.58 -2.63
CA LYS A 100 2.61 6.77 -3.13
C LYS A 100 2.48 7.93 -2.16
N SER A 101 3.50 8.77 -2.09
CA SER A 101 3.53 9.98 -1.25
C SER A 101 3.04 11.22 -1.99
N GLY A 102 3.27 11.30 -3.31
CA GLY A 102 2.79 12.36 -4.18
C GLY A 102 1.47 12.05 -4.91
N PRO A 103 0.84 13.05 -5.53
CA PRO A 103 -0.36 12.86 -6.33
C PRO A 103 -0.05 12.06 -7.61
N ILE A 104 -1.09 11.43 -8.17
CA ILE A 104 -1.00 10.63 -9.39
C ILE A 104 -0.78 11.53 -10.61
N SER A 105 0.24 11.20 -11.41
CA SER A 105 0.52 11.87 -12.68
C SER A 105 -0.12 11.18 -13.89
N ASP A 106 -0.24 11.88 -15.02
CA ASP A 106 -0.88 11.33 -16.23
C ASP A 106 -0.10 10.13 -16.80
N ASP A 107 1.23 10.17 -16.74
CA ASP A 107 2.08 9.09 -17.23
C ASP A 107 1.97 7.82 -16.38
N GLU A 108 1.88 7.97 -15.06
CA GLU A 108 1.61 6.84 -14.15
C GLU A 108 0.21 6.27 -14.37
N CYS A 109 -0.76 7.13 -14.72
CA CYS A 109 -2.11 6.68 -15.01
C CYS A 109 -2.15 5.66 -16.16
N LYS A 110 -1.19 5.71 -17.10
CA LYS A 110 -1.06 4.71 -18.19
C LYS A 110 -0.57 3.36 -17.68
N LEU A 111 0.27 3.35 -16.65
CA LEU A 111 0.92 2.16 -16.09
C LEU A 111 0.01 1.33 -15.19
N PHE A 112 -1.03 1.93 -14.59
CA PHE A 112 -1.98 1.17 -13.77
C PHE A 112 -2.67 0.06 -14.54
N LYS A 113 -2.88 -1.05 -13.86
CA LYS A 113 -3.71 -2.16 -14.29
C LYS A 113 -5.16 -2.00 -13.82
N PRO A 114 -6.10 -2.69 -14.48
CA PRO A 114 -7.48 -2.69 -14.03
C PRO A 114 -7.64 -3.28 -12.62
N GLN A 115 -8.55 -2.73 -11.81
CA GLN A 115 -8.91 -3.21 -10.47
C GLN A 115 -7.79 -3.15 -9.41
N GLN A 116 -6.78 -2.28 -9.60
CA GLN A 116 -5.76 -2.03 -8.59
C GLN A 116 -6.24 -1.12 -7.46
N TYR A 117 -5.56 -1.23 -6.32
CA TYR A 117 -5.71 -0.32 -5.19
C TYR A 117 -4.58 0.71 -5.21
N VAL A 118 -4.92 1.99 -5.02
CA VAL A 118 -3.92 3.07 -4.98
C VAL A 118 -4.09 3.87 -3.70
N ILE A 119 -3.04 3.99 -2.91
CA ILE A 119 -3.00 4.80 -1.68
C ILE A 119 -2.10 6.00 -1.96
N SER A 120 -2.67 7.19 -2.04
CA SER A 120 -1.94 8.42 -2.35
C SER A 120 -2.70 9.65 -1.83
N PRO A 121 -2.10 10.84 -1.72
CA PRO A 121 -2.89 12.05 -1.54
C PRO A 121 -3.61 12.36 -2.85
N ILE A 122 -4.94 12.32 -2.82
CA ILE A 122 -5.78 12.56 -4.00
C ILE A 122 -6.54 13.85 -3.77
N HIS A 123 -5.97 14.93 -4.28
CA HIS A 123 -6.55 16.27 -4.23
C HIS A 123 -7.69 16.39 -5.25
N LEU A 124 -8.82 15.73 -4.99
CA LEU A 124 -9.93 15.62 -5.94
C LEU A 124 -10.38 16.98 -6.51
N ALA A 125 -10.32 18.04 -5.71
CA ALA A 125 -10.70 19.40 -6.12
C ALA A 125 -9.79 20.02 -7.20
N VAL A 126 -8.52 19.61 -7.27
CA VAL A 126 -7.50 20.15 -8.21
C VAL A 126 -7.12 19.11 -9.27
N MET A 127 -7.62 17.90 -9.13
CA MET A 127 -7.34 16.80 -10.03
C MET A 127 -7.95 17.06 -11.41
N LYS A 128 -7.17 16.79 -12.46
CA LYS A 128 -7.63 16.88 -13.84
C LYS A 128 -8.72 15.84 -14.10
N LYS A 129 -9.79 16.27 -14.77
CA LYS A 129 -10.94 15.41 -15.12
C LYS A 129 -10.50 14.19 -15.92
N GLU A 130 -9.53 14.36 -16.81
CA GLU A 130 -9.02 13.30 -17.68
C GLU A 130 -8.33 12.18 -16.89
N ILE A 131 -7.62 12.52 -15.79
CA ILE A 131 -6.96 11.52 -14.95
C ILE A 131 -8.01 10.72 -14.17
N LEU A 132 -9.03 11.41 -13.64
CA LEU A 132 -10.12 10.76 -12.93
C LEU A 132 -10.89 9.81 -13.85
N GLU A 133 -11.23 10.24 -15.06
CA GLU A 133 -11.91 9.40 -16.07
C GLU A 133 -11.08 8.16 -16.42
N LYS A 134 -9.77 8.30 -16.67
CA LYS A 134 -8.87 7.16 -16.91
C LYS A 134 -8.81 6.18 -15.74
N MET A 135 -8.84 6.69 -14.50
CA MET A 135 -8.86 5.83 -13.31
C MET A 135 -10.19 5.09 -13.16
N MET A 136 -11.31 5.76 -13.50
CA MET A 136 -12.64 5.16 -13.52
C MET A 136 -12.75 4.05 -14.58
N ASP A 137 -12.23 4.29 -15.78
CA ASP A 137 -12.21 3.30 -16.87
C ASP A 137 -11.45 2.03 -16.47
N LYS A 138 -10.36 2.20 -15.72
CA LYS A 138 -9.55 1.10 -15.17
C LYS A 138 -10.13 0.51 -13.88
N ARG A 139 -11.25 1.02 -13.35
CA ARG A 139 -11.87 0.57 -12.09
C ARG A 139 -10.88 0.56 -10.92
N ILE A 140 -10.03 1.58 -10.83
CA ILE A 140 -9.04 1.69 -9.76
C ILE A 140 -9.75 2.10 -8.47
N THR A 141 -9.45 1.40 -7.38
CA THR A 141 -9.90 1.77 -6.04
C THR A 141 -8.86 2.68 -5.41
N ALA A 142 -9.14 3.98 -5.39
CA ALA A 142 -8.20 4.98 -4.93
C ALA A 142 -8.54 5.45 -3.50
N LEU A 143 -7.62 5.25 -2.56
CA LEU A 143 -7.74 5.61 -1.16
C LEU A 143 -6.92 6.87 -0.87
N SER A 144 -7.63 7.97 -0.62
CA SER A 144 -7.05 9.27 -0.33
C SER A 144 -6.75 9.40 1.17
N PHE A 145 -5.49 9.23 1.57
CA PHE A 145 -5.15 9.25 3.00
C PHE A 145 -5.30 10.64 3.64
N GLU A 146 -5.27 11.73 2.86
CA GLU A 146 -5.52 13.08 3.37
C GLU A 146 -6.98 13.31 3.78
N ASN A 147 -7.90 12.53 3.20
CA ASN A 147 -9.32 12.56 3.52
C ASN A 147 -9.71 11.51 4.55
N LEU A 148 -8.73 10.76 5.08
CA LEU A 148 -8.95 9.83 6.18
C LEU A 148 -9.31 10.64 7.43
N LYS A 149 -10.46 10.34 8.02
CA LYS A 149 -10.97 11.00 9.22
C LYS A 149 -10.95 10.06 10.41
N ASP A 150 -10.66 10.61 11.58
CA ASP A 150 -10.87 9.93 12.86
C ASP A 150 -12.35 9.98 13.28
N ASP A 151 -12.68 9.30 14.38
CA ASP A 151 -14.04 9.28 14.95
C ASP A 151 -14.53 10.68 15.36
N SER A 152 -13.62 11.63 15.54
CA SER A 152 -13.92 13.03 15.87
C SER A 152 -14.05 13.92 14.63
N GLY A 153 -13.89 13.37 13.43
CA GLY A 153 -13.99 14.09 12.15
C GLY A 153 -12.73 14.88 11.75
N HIS A 154 -11.62 14.73 12.47
CA HIS A 154 -10.35 15.37 12.12
C HIS A 154 -9.55 14.53 11.13
N ASN A 155 -8.66 15.18 10.36
CA ASN A 155 -7.75 14.52 9.43
C ASN A 155 -6.38 14.32 10.12
N PRO A 156 -6.11 13.18 10.79
CA PRO A 156 -4.89 12.99 11.59
C PRO A 156 -3.62 13.14 10.77
N ILE A 157 -3.60 12.61 9.54
CA ILE A 157 -2.41 12.66 8.68
C ILE A 157 -2.10 14.10 8.27
N VAL A 158 -3.12 14.87 7.88
CA VAL A 158 -2.97 16.29 7.54
C VAL A 158 -2.52 17.11 8.75
N ARG A 159 -3.02 16.78 9.94
CA ARG A 159 -2.60 17.42 11.19
C ARG A 159 -1.12 17.18 11.48
N SER A 160 -0.64 15.93 11.38
CA SER A 160 0.79 15.62 11.57
C SER A 160 1.68 16.34 10.56
N MET A 161 1.25 16.43 9.29
CA MET A 161 1.98 17.22 8.30
C MET A 161 2.00 18.73 8.64
N SER A 162 0.89 19.26 9.16
CA SER A 162 0.79 20.67 9.56
C SER A 162 1.69 21.01 10.76
N GLU A 163 1.87 20.06 11.68
CA GLU A 163 2.77 20.20 12.83
C GLU A 163 4.25 20.28 12.39
N ILE A 164 4.66 19.39 11.47
CA ILE A 164 6.01 19.43 10.88
C ILE A 164 6.23 20.78 10.18
N ALA A 165 5.27 21.21 9.35
CA ALA A 165 5.35 22.49 8.67
C ALA A 165 5.48 23.65 9.67
N GLY A 166 4.64 23.68 10.71
CA GLY A 166 4.65 24.69 11.76
C GLY A 166 6.00 24.79 12.48
N SER A 167 6.62 23.65 12.79
CA SER A 167 7.95 23.62 13.44
C SER A 167 9.06 24.15 12.53
N ALA A 168 8.96 23.93 11.22
CA ALA A 168 9.96 24.39 10.25
C ALA A 168 9.84 25.88 9.92
N VAL A 169 8.68 26.52 10.13
CA VAL A 169 8.44 27.93 9.75
C VAL A 169 9.48 28.87 10.36
N MET A 170 9.77 28.76 11.66
CA MET A 170 10.72 29.68 12.31
C MET A 170 12.14 29.51 11.79
N LEU A 171 12.56 28.28 11.48
CA LEU A 171 13.87 28.00 10.91
C LEU A 171 13.99 28.60 9.51
N ILE A 172 12.99 28.41 8.66
CA ILE A 172 12.95 28.97 7.30
C ILE A 172 12.90 30.50 7.36
N ALA A 173 12.07 31.08 8.24
CA ALA A 173 11.98 32.52 8.43
C ALA A 173 13.30 33.15 8.89
N SER A 174 14.12 32.45 9.67
CA SER A 174 15.42 32.94 10.13
C SER A 174 16.50 32.99 9.03
N GLN A 175 16.29 32.30 7.91
CA GLN A 175 17.23 32.27 6.78
C GLN A 175 17.06 33.46 5.82
N HIS A 176 15.97 34.22 5.97
CA HIS A 176 15.62 35.37 5.14
C HIS A 176 15.59 36.66 5.97
#